data_AF-A0A401H0D3-F1
#
_entry.id   AF-A0A401H0D3-F1
#
_cell.length_a   1.000
_cell.length_b   1.000
_cell.length_c   1.000
_cell.angle_alpha   90.00
_cell.angle_beta   90.00
_cell.angle_gamma   90.00
#
_symmetry.space_group_name_H-M   'P 1'
#
loop_
_entity.id
_entity.type
_entity.pdbx_description
1 polymer ?
#
loop_
_entity_poly.entity_id
_entity_poly.type
_entity_poly.pdbx_seq_one_letter_code
_entity_poly.pdbx_strand_id
1 'polypeptide(L)'
;MPALSTLIHRVQKGISAIELVYTSHPHWPLPPPTHVQKRSSVPIPVPGSSDEEGESNKYDAKLLLLSVRNADKTLAPGDATYAQRLGMMILLAQDIAHHQQEGDNIAVAIIDEPTFVGKSKVLLKFLGERLVSVLSPPSTGAPVPADFSPPTTKSTPHLQLVFVVGMDTLERLFAPRYYASPEDMRLSLRRLLSPEGDDAWVVCARRLMHASLLTDAQLERERSFMETIEEFVQSRRVTLINIGEEERTISSTHIRESRHRGDLAWRSCVTSSIADYVEQHSLYRS
;
A
#
# COMPACT_ATOMS: atom_id res chain seq x y z
N MET A 1 1.22 -8.70 -22.26
CA MET A 1 -0.19 -8.47 -21.84
C MET A 1 -0.99 -9.75 -21.54
N PRO A 2 -0.88 -10.88 -22.26
CA PRO A 2 -1.73 -12.08 -21.99
C PRO A 2 -1.65 -12.59 -20.54
N ALA A 3 -0.47 -12.47 -19.91
CA ALA A 3 -0.27 -12.84 -18.51
C ALA A 3 -1.12 -12.01 -17.53
N LEU A 4 -1.29 -10.69 -17.75
CA LEU A 4 -2.07 -9.84 -16.86
C LEU A 4 -3.55 -10.19 -16.89
N SER A 5 -4.11 -10.44 -18.08
CA SER A 5 -5.52 -10.82 -18.23
C SER A 5 -5.85 -12.10 -17.46
N THR A 6 -4.95 -13.09 -17.45
CA THR A 6 -5.12 -14.32 -16.67
C THR A 6 -5.14 -14.05 -15.17
N LEU A 7 -4.21 -13.24 -14.65
CA LEU A 7 -4.16 -12.89 -13.23
C LEU A 7 -5.40 -12.08 -12.80
N ILE A 8 -5.79 -11.09 -13.60
CA ILE A 8 -7.02 -10.31 -13.38
C ILE A 8 -8.24 -11.24 -13.34
N HIS A 9 -8.36 -12.16 -14.30
CA HIS A 9 -9.47 -13.10 -14.37
C HIS A 9 -9.52 -14.02 -13.14
N ARG A 10 -8.37 -14.53 -12.68
CA ARG A 10 -8.30 -15.35 -11.47
C ARG A 10 -8.83 -14.62 -10.25
N VAL A 11 -8.45 -13.36 -10.08
CA VAL A 11 -8.91 -12.51 -8.97
C VAL A 11 -10.40 -12.19 -9.09
N GLN A 12 -10.88 -11.80 -10.27
CA GLN A 12 -12.29 -11.49 -10.51
C GLN A 12 -13.23 -12.69 -10.38
N LYS A 13 -12.75 -13.91 -10.63
CA LYS A 13 -13.51 -15.15 -10.47
C LYS A 13 -13.37 -15.77 -9.07
N GLY A 14 -12.65 -15.14 -8.16
CA GLY A 14 -12.40 -15.67 -6.82
C GLY A 14 -11.54 -16.94 -6.81
N ILE A 15 -10.80 -17.22 -7.89
CA ILE A 15 -9.84 -18.34 -7.94
C ILE A 15 -8.65 -18.04 -7.02
N SER A 16 -8.28 -16.75 -6.92
CA SER A 16 -7.28 -16.25 -5.97
C SER A 16 -7.82 -14.97 -5.33
N ALA A 17 -7.58 -14.76 -4.03
CA ALA A 17 -7.95 -13.51 -3.38
C ALA A 17 -7.00 -12.35 -3.77
N ILE A 18 -5.73 -12.67 -4.05
CA ILE A 18 -4.68 -11.73 -4.42
C ILE A 18 -3.73 -12.41 -5.41
N GLU A 19 -3.18 -11.64 -6.34
CA GLU A 19 -2.14 -12.07 -7.28
C GLU A 19 -1.02 -11.02 -7.34
N LEU A 20 0.24 -11.47 -7.28
CA LEU A 20 1.40 -10.62 -7.60
C LEU A 20 1.54 -10.53 -9.11
N VAL A 21 1.54 -9.32 -9.66
CA VAL A 21 1.68 -9.10 -11.11
C VAL A 21 3.10 -8.69 -11.50
N TYR A 22 3.85 -8.15 -10.54
CA TYR A 22 5.24 -7.77 -10.69
C TYR A 22 5.92 -7.81 -9.33
N THR A 23 7.14 -8.31 -9.29
CA THR A 23 8.08 -8.11 -8.18
C THR A 23 9.41 -7.69 -8.78
N SER A 24 10.09 -6.77 -8.11
CA SER A 24 11.43 -6.32 -8.48
C SER A 24 12.47 -7.45 -8.44
N HIS A 25 12.30 -8.43 -7.54
CA HIS A 25 13.11 -9.66 -7.50
C HIS A 25 12.31 -10.85 -6.92
N PRO A 26 12.79 -12.10 -7.06
CA PRO A 26 12.06 -13.30 -6.61
C PRO A 26 11.86 -13.39 -5.09
N HIS A 27 12.78 -12.84 -4.30
CA HIS A 27 12.77 -12.91 -2.83
C HIS A 27 11.83 -11.90 -2.14
N TRP A 28 11.14 -11.03 -2.88
CA TRP A 28 10.22 -10.04 -2.28
C TRP A 28 9.21 -10.77 -1.39
N PRO A 29 8.86 -10.29 -0.18
CA PRO A 29 9.16 -8.97 0.37
C PRO A 29 10.48 -8.86 1.14
N LEU A 30 11.32 -9.90 1.18
CA LEU A 30 12.65 -9.77 1.81
C LEU A 30 13.56 -8.90 0.95
N PRO A 31 14.53 -8.16 1.51
CA PRO A 31 15.46 -7.36 0.72
C PRO A 31 16.24 -8.24 -0.29
N PRO A 32 16.68 -7.67 -1.42
CA PRO A 32 17.43 -8.43 -2.41
C PRO A 32 18.75 -8.96 -1.82
N PRO A 33 19.23 -10.16 -2.23
CA PRO A 33 20.42 -10.80 -1.65
C PRO A 33 21.72 -9.98 -1.77
N THR A 34 21.78 -9.04 -2.71
CA THR A 34 22.92 -8.13 -2.89
C THR A 34 22.95 -7.01 -1.84
N HIS A 35 21.85 -6.78 -1.12
CA HIS A 35 21.70 -5.76 -0.08
C HIS A 35 21.99 -6.31 1.33
N VAL A 36 22.90 -7.28 1.44
CA VAL A 36 23.38 -7.87 2.72
C VAL A 36 24.37 -6.94 3.46
N GLN A 37 24.55 -5.69 3.04
CA GLN A 37 25.41 -4.76 3.77
C GLN A 37 24.68 -4.03 4.91
N LYS A 38 25.09 -4.40 6.14
CA LYS A 38 24.98 -3.68 7.42
C LYS A 38 23.59 -3.54 8.05
N ARG A 39 22.88 -4.63 8.33
CA ARG A 39 22.15 -4.69 9.62
C ARG A 39 23.10 -5.28 10.64
N SER A 40 23.90 -4.40 11.25
CA SER A 40 24.54 -4.72 12.53
C SER A 40 23.43 -5.15 13.48
N SER A 41 23.60 -6.29 14.13
CA SER A 41 22.77 -6.71 15.25
C SER A 41 22.88 -5.65 16.35
N VAL A 42 21.94 -4.70 16.39
CA VAL A 42 21.79 -3.73 17.47
C VAL A 42 20.45 -4.02 18.16
N PRO A 43 20.39 -3.99 19.51
CA PRO A 43 19.22 -4.46 20.26
C PRO A 43 18.01 -3.57 20.04
N ILE A 44 16.84 -4.19 20.12
CA ILE A 44 15.50 -3.57 20.11
C ILE A 44 15.45 -2.43 21.15
N PRO A 45 15.22 -1.17 20.77
CA PRO A 45 14.89 -0.12 21.72
C PRO A 45 13.42 -0.23 22.11
N VAL A 46 13.18 -0.26 23.41
CA VAL A 46 11.86 -0.11 24.04
C VAL A 46 11.38 1.34 23.79
N PRO A 47 10.10 1.59 23.44
CA PRO A 47 9.64 2.96 23.21
C PRO A 47 9.56 3.72 24.54
N GLY A 48 10.41 4.74 24.72
CA GLY A 48 10.38 5.60 25.91
C GLY A 48 11.52 6.60 26.09
N SER A 49 12.64 6.52 25.34
CA SER A 49 13.71 7.51 25.45
C SER A 49 13.56 8.60 24.39
N SER A 50 13.36 9.81 24.89
CA SER A 50 13.46 11.10 24.20
C SER A 50 14.86 11.32 23.62
N ASP A 51 14.87 11.91 22.43
CA ASP A 51 15.99 12.59 21.75
C ASP A 51 17.14 11.71 21.24
N GLU A 52 17.03 11.22 19.99
CA GLU A 52 18.10 11.29 18.98
C GLU A 52 17.47 11.38 17.58
N GLU A 53 18.07 12.21 16.71
CA GLU A 53 17.67 12.47 15.33
C GLU A 53 17.54 11.16 14.54
N GLY A 54 16.31 10.86 14.12
CA GLY A 54 15.88 9.52 13.76
C GLY A 54 16.66 8.87 12.62
N GLU A 55 17.42 7.83 12.96
CA GLU A 55 17.71 6.73 12.06
C GLU A 55 16.40 6.32 11.36
N SER A 56 16.38 6.44 10.03
CA SER A 56 15.15 6.30 9.25
C SER A 56 14.54 4.93 9.50
N ASN A 57 13.34 4.89 10.11
CA ASN A 57 12.46 3.72 10.08
C ASN A 57 12.07 3.44 8.62
N LYS A 58 12.97 2.80 7.89
CA LYS A 58 12.81 2.48 6.47
C LYS A 58 11.95 1.22 6.39
N TYR A 59 10.83 1.33 5.69
CA TYR A 59 9.97 0.18 5.38
C TYR A 59 10.80 -0.91 4.68
N ASP A 60 10.64 -2.17 5.10
CA ASP A 60 11.42 -3.27 4.51
C ASP A 60 11.03 -3.49 3.05
N ALA A 61 9.76 -3.35 2.69
CA ALA A 61 9.23 -3.55 1.34
C ALA A 61 8.08 -2.59 0.99
N LYS A 62 7.88 -2.34 -0.31
CA LYS A 62 6.79 -1.53 -0.85
C LYS A 62 5.83 -2.40 -1.68
N LEU A 63 4.54 -2.10 -1.60
CA LEU A 63 3.50 -2.78 -2.39
C LEU A 63 2.55 -1.76 -3.01
N LEU A 64 2.50 -1.71 -4.34
CA LEU A 64 1.43 -1.01 -5.08
C LEU A 64 0.26 -1.96 -5.26
N LEU A 65 -0.87 -1.67 -4.63
CA LEU A 65 -2.01 -2.58 -4.55
C LEU A 65 -3.24 -2.02 -5.29
N LEU A 66 -3.74 -2.77 -6.28
CA LEU A 66 -4.98 -2.44 -6.99
C LEU A 66 -6.12 -3.34 -6.50
N SER A 67 -7.19 -2.76 -5.94
CA SER A 67 -8.41 -3.53 -5.65
C SER A 67 -9.38 -3.51 -6.83
N VAL A 68 -9.92 -4.67 -7.21
CA VAL A 68 -10.95 -4.80 -8.26
C VAL A 68 -12.36 -4.51 -7.77
N ARG A 69 -12.59 -4.57 -6.46
CA ARG A 69 -13.83 -4.12 -5.83
C ARG A 69 -13.46 -2.94 -4.94
N ASN A 70 -13.67 -1.71 -5.43
CA ASN A 70 -13.68 -0.55 -4.53
C ASN A 70 -15.14 -0.25 -4.19
N ALA A 71 -15.45 -0.12 -2.90
CA ALA A 71 -16.82 -0.01 -2.40
C ALA A 71 -17.64 1.14 -3.05
N ASP A 72 -16.98 2.19 -3.56
CA ASP A 72 -17.65 3.35 -4.17
C ASP A 72 -17.27 3.65 -5.62
N LYS A 73 -16.50 2.77 -6.28
CA LYS A 73 -15.97 3.08 -7.63
C LYS A 73 -16.26 1.95 -8.61
N THR A 74 -17.16 2.22 -9.55
CA THR A 74 -17.32 1.44 -10.78
C THR A 74 -16.50 2.07 -11.89
N LEU A 75 -16.00 1.26 -12.83
CA LEU A 75 -15.32 1.76 -14.02
C LEU A 75 -16.33 2.45 -14.93
N ALA A 76 -16.13 3.73 -15.24
CA ALA A 76 -16.94 4.43 -16.23
C ALA A 76 -16.42 4.16 -17.66
N PRO A 77 -17.26 4.30 -18.70
CA PRO A 77 -16.78 4.35 -20.08
C PRO A 77 -15.67 5.42 -20.22
N GLY A 78 -14.56 5.07 -20.85
CA GLY A 78 -13.39 5.95 -20.99
C GLY A 78 -12.37 5.85 -19.85
N ASP A 79 -12.69 5.18 -18.74
CA ASP A 79 -11.67 4.85 -17.73
C ASP A 79 -10.68 3.81 -18.22
N ALA A 80 -9.42 3.93 -17.77
CA ALA A 80 -8.42 2.88 -17.97
C ALA A 80 -8.89 1.56 -17.33
N THR A 81 -8.79 0.48 -18.10
CA THR A 81 -9.06 -0.89 -17.67
C THR A 81 -8.11 -1.33 -16.55
N TYR A 82 -8.44 -2.43 -15.85
CA TYR A 82 -7.53 -3.01 -14.85
C TYR A 82 -6.15 -3.34 -15.42
N ALA A 83 -6.09 -3.89 -16.64
CA ALA A 83 -4.82 -4.19 -17.29
C ALA A 83 -3.98 -2.94 -17.56
N GLN A 84 -4.61 -1.84 -18.00
CA GLN A 84 -3.92 -0.57 -18.23
C GLN A 84 -3.47 0.09 -16.91
N ARG A 85 -4.30 0.03 -15.86
CA ARG A 85 -3.92 0.51 -14.52
C ARG A 85 -2.73 -0.25 -13.95
N LEU A 86 -2.75 -1.59 -14.04
CA LEU A 86 -1.62 -2.43 -13.65
C LEU A 86 -0.38 -2.15 -14.49
N GLY A 87 -0.54 -1.93 -15.81
CA GLY A 87 0.55 -1.52 -16.68
C GLY A 87 1.24 -0.24 -16.20
N MET A 88 0.46 0.81 -15.91
CA MET A 88 0.98 2.06 -15.35
C MET A 88 1.60 1.87 -13.95
N MET A 89 1.03 1.02 -13.10
CA MET A 89 1.60 0.72 -11.77
C MET A 89 2.93 -0.05 -11.87
N ILE A 90 3.10 -0.94 -12.85
CA ILE A 90 4.35 -1.64 -13.10
C ILE A 90 5.43 -0.66 -13.55
N LEU A 91 5.09 0.25 -14.48
CA LEU A 91 5.99 1.32 -14.91
C LEU A 91 6.40 2.21 -13.73
N LEU A 92 5.45 2.61 -12.88
CA LEU A 92 5.74 3.36 -11.66
C LEU A 92 6.70 2.60 -10.73
N ALA A 93 6.48 1.29 -10.54
CA ALA A 93 7.34 0.47 -9.69
C ALA A 93 8.78 0.40 -10.24
N GLN A 94 8.93 0.32 -11.56
CA GLN A 94 10.22 0.34 -12.25
C GLN A 94 10.91 1.70 -12.11
N ASP A 95 10.18 2.81 -12.29
CA ASP A 95 10.74 4.15 -12.13
C ASP A 95 11.20 4.41 -10.68
N ILE A 96 10.42 3.97 -9.69
CA ILE A 96 10.81 4.06 -8.27
C ILE A 96 12.10 3.26 -7.99
N ALA A 97 12.19 2.05 -8.55
CA ALA A 97 13.37 1.20 -8.42
C ALA A 97 14.61 1.87 -9.05
N HIS A 98 14.48 2.45 -10.24
CA HIS A 98 15.58 3.15 -10.92
C HIS A 98 16.04 4.43 -10.20
N HIS A 99 15.15 5.16 -9.53
CA HIS A 99 15.50 6.41 -8.83
C HIS A 99 16.09 6.20 -7.44
N GLN A 100 15.78 5.10 -6.76
CA GLN A 100 16.33 4.82 -5.43
C GLN A 100 17.58 3.92 -5.55
N GLN A 101 18.76 4.49 -5.30
CA GLN A 101 20.04 3.75 -5.18
C GLN A 101 20.00 2.65 -4.09
N GLU A 102 18.95 2.59 -3.29
CA GLU A 102 18.93 1.94 -1.98
C GLU A 102 17.76 0.96 -1.78
N GLY A 103 17.19 0.40 -2.86
CA GLY A 103 16.48 -0.86 -2.74
C GLY A 103 15.23 -1.00 -3.60
N ASP A 104 15.43 -1.77 -4.67
CA ASP A 104 14.45 -2.43 -5.51
C ASP A 104 13.58 -3.43 -4.73
N ASN A 105 12.97 -3.07 -3.60
CA ASN A 105 12.10 -3.99 -2.85
C ASN A 105 10.63 -3.58 -2.99
N ILE A 106 10.13 -3.60 -4.22
CA ILE A 106 8.78 -3.17 -4.59
C ILE A 106 8.06 -4.26 -5.38
N ALA A 107 6.77 -4.40 -5.12
CA ALA A 107 5.89 -5.26 -5.89
C ALA A 107 4.63 -4.53 -6.30
N VAL A 108 3.95 -5.08 -7.31
CA VAL A 108 2.61 -4.70 -7.72
C VAL A 108 1.70 -5.92 -7.55
N ALA A 109 0.55 -5.73 -6.91
CA ALA A 109 -0.46 -6.77 -6.75
C ALA A 109 -1.86 -6.27 -7.09
N ILE A 110 -2.72 -7.23 -7.40
CA ILE A 110 -4.15 -7.05 -7.59
C ILE A 110 -4.91 -7.91 -6.57
N ILE A 111 -5.92 -7.33 -5.93
CA ILE A 111 -6.68 -7.97 -4.85
C ILE A 111 -8.18 -7.85 -5.08
N ASP A 112 -8.93 -8.86 -4.67
CA ASP A 112 -10.38 -8.85 -4.66
C ASP A 112 -10.96 -8.68 -3.25
N GLU A 113 -10.80 -7.47 -2.71
CA GLU A 113 -11.30 -7.16 -1.37
C GLU A 113 -11.69 -5.68 -1.27
N PRO A 114 -12.93 -5.33 -0.90
CA PRO A 114 -13.39 -3.96 -0.84
C PRO A 114 -12.99 -3.18 0.40
N THR A 115 -12.87 -3.82 1.56
CA THR A 115 -12.61 -3.13 2.82
C THR A 115 -11.11 -3.07 3.15
N PHE A 116 -10.69 -2.15 4.01
CA PHE A 116 -9.29 -2.11 4.47
C PHE A 116 -8.98 -3.23 5.46
N VAL A 117 -9.91 -3.50 6.37
CA VAL A 117 -9.82 -4.61 7.32
C VAL A 117 -9.72 -5.95 6.59
N GLY A 118 -10.52 -6.16 5.53
CA GLY A 118 -10.40 -7.34 4.69
C GLY A 118 -9.05 -7.40 3.97
N LYS A 119 -8.58 -6.28 3.39
CA LYS A 119 -7.28 -6.23 2.69
C LYS A 119 -6.16 -6.64 3.63
N SER A 120 -6.14 -6.10 4.85
CA SER A 120 -5.17 -6.45 5.88
C SER A 120 -5.11 -7.95 6.13
N LYS A 121 -6.26 -8.58 6.40
CA LYS A 121 -6.35 -10.04 6.62
C LYS A 121 -5.84 -10.86 5.45
N VAL A 122 -6.24 -10.51 4.22
CA VAL A 122 -5.80 -11.22 3.00
C VAL A 122 -4.30 -11.04 2.79
N LEU A 123 -3.77 -9.83 2.98
CA LEU A 123 -2.36 -9.51 2.81
C LEU A 123 -1.49 -10.21 3.86
N LEU A 124 -1.85 -10.16 5.14
CA LEU A 124 -1.10 -10.83 6.21
C LEU A 124 -1.00 -12.33 5.97
N LYS A 125 -2.12 -12.98 5.60
CA LYS A 125 -2.12 -14.40 5.25
C LYS A 125 -1.21 -14.68 4.05
N PHE A 126 -1.39 -13.94 2.97
CA PHE A 126 -0.62 -14.12 1.74
C PHE A 126 0.89 -13.91 1.94
N LEU A 127 1.28 -12.85 2.65
CA LEU A 127 2.67 -12.53 2.93
C LEU A 127 3.30 -13.53 3.90
N GLY A 128 2.55 -14.03 4.88
CA GLY A 128 3.00 -15.09 5.78
C GLY A 128 3.34 -16.37 5.03
N GLU A 129 2.42 -16.84 4.18
CA GLU A 129 2.63 -18.02 3.32
C GLU A 129 3.84 -17.82 2.38
N ARG A 130 3.95 -16.63 1.78
CA ARG A 130 5.07 -16.29 0.90
C ARG A 130 6.41 -16.26 1.62
N LEU A 131 6.49 -15.68 2.81
CA LEU A 131 7.72 -15.64 3.60
C LEU A 131 8.19 -17.04 3.99
N VAL A 132 7.26 -17.93 4.38
CA VAL A 132 7.59 -19.33 4.62
C VAL A 132 8.15 -19.99 3.35
N SER A 133 7.54 -19.73 2.18
CA SER A 133 8.02 -20.27 0.91
C SER A 133 9.41 -19.76 0.51
N VAL A 134 9.73 -18.50 0.78
CA VAL A 134 11.02 -17.89 0.40
C VAL A 134 12.13 -18.26 1.39
N LEU A 135 11.81 -18.41 2.68
CA LEU A 135 12.78 -18.75 3.73
C LEU A 135 13.02 -20.26 3.87
N SER A 136 12.19 -21.10 3.26
CA SER A 136 12.39 -22.55 3.28
C SER A 136 13.60 -22.91 2.41
N PRO A 137 14.60 -23.63 2.94
CA PRO A 137 15.74 -24.05 2.14
C PRO A 137 15.24 -24.96 1.00
N PRO A 138 15.87 -24.92 -0.19
CA PRO A 138 15.57 -25.88 -1.22
C PRO A 138 15.83 -27.27 -0.66
N SER A 139 14.85 -28.17 -0.77
CA SER A 139 14.96 -29.56 -0.37
C SER A 139 16.00 -30.28 -1.25
N THR A 140 17.28 -30.02 -1.02
CA THR A 140 18.36 -30.88 -1.51
C THR A 140 18.20 -32.20 -0.78
N GLY A 141 17.81 -33.25 -1.50
CA GLY A 141 17.58 -34.60 -1.01
C GLY A 141 18.83 -35.33 -0.51
N ALA A 142 19.70 -34.64 0.23
CA ALA A 142 20.79 -35.26 0.95
C ALA A 142 20.25 -35.77 2.31
N PRO A 143 20.49 -37.05 2.66
CA PRO A 143 20.13 -37.56 3.97
C PRO A 143 20.94 -36.81 5.03
N VAL A 144 20.24 -36.08 5.91
CA VAL A 144 20.84 -35.38 7.06
C VAL A 144 21.27 -36.45 8.08
N PRO A 145 22.52 -36.43 8.59
CA PRO A 145 22.95 -37.33 9.67
C PRO A 145 22.09 -37.13 10.91
N ALA A 146 21.73 -38.22 11.58
CA ALA A 146 20.75 -38.30 12.66
C ALA A 146 21.09 -37.53 13.97
N ASP A 147 22.20 -36.78 14.01
CA ASP A 147 22.74 -36.18 15.25
C ASP A 147 22.61 -34.65 15.34
N PHE A 148 22.02 -33.98 14.34
CA PHE A 148 21.70 -32.56 14.45
C PHE A 148 20.24 -32.36 14.83
N SER A 149 19.98 -32.16 16.12
CA SER A 149 18.70 -31.61 16.58
C SER A 149 18.49 -30.26 15.88
N PRO A 150 17.38 -30.07 15.13
CA PRO A 150 17.11 -28.79 14.49
C PRO A 150 16.94 -27.72 15.57
N PRO A 151 17.44 -26.49 15.38
CA PRO A 151 17.15 -25.39 16.29
C PRO A 151 15.64 -25.17 16.35
N THR A 152 15.05 -25.66 17.44
CA THR A 152 13.66 -25.45 17.82
C THR A 152 13.50 -23.99 18.23
N THR A 153 13.15 -23.15 17.25
CA THR A 153 12.23 -21.99 17.31
C THR A 153 12.52 -21.11 16.09
N LYS A 154 12.06 -21.50 14.89
CA LYS A 154 11.95 -20.55 13.78
C LYS A 154 10.79 -19.62 14.11
N SER A 155 11.06 -18.53 14.82
CA SER A 155 10.06 -17.45 14.97
C SER A 155 9.70 -17.00 13.56
N THR A 156 8.44 -17.15 13.17
CA THR A 156 7.95 -16.54 11.94
C THR A 156 8.20 -15.05 12.04
N PRO A 157 8.79 -14.41 11.01
CA PRO A 157 9.01 -12.96 11.03
C PRO A 157 7.68 -12.25 11.30
N HIS A 158 7.71 -11.29 12.22
CA HIS A 158 6.56 -10.47 12.55
C HIS A 158 6.21 -9.58 11.34
N LEU A 159 4.99 -9.69 10.83
CA LEU A 159 4.52 -8.91 9.69
C LEU A 159 3.76 -7.69 10.17
N GLN A 160 4.16 -6.51 9.68
CA GLN A 160 3.48 -5.26 9.95
C GLN A 160 3.06 -4.60 8.63
N LEU A 161 1.83 -4.10 8.56
CA LEU A 161 1.32 -3.43 7.36
C LEU A 161 1.17 -1.93 7.61
N VAL A 162 1.71 -1.11 6.70
CA VAL A 162 1.52 0.34 6.74
C VAL A 162 0.76 0.79 5.50
N PHE A 163 -0.45 1.30 5.70
CA PHE A 163 -1.30 1.81 4.64
C PHE A 163 -1.01 3.30 4.42
N VAL A 164 -0.44 3.63 3.26
CA VAL A 164 -0.30 5.02 2.82
C VAL A 164 -1.58 5.43 2.08
N VAL A 165 -2.30 6.42 2.61
CA VAL A 165 -3.62 6.84 2.12
C VAL A 165 -3.73 8.36 2.05
N GLY A 166 -4.73 8.85 1.30
CA GLY A 166 -5.14 10.25 1.37
C GLY A 166 -6.29 10.46 2.35
N MET A 167 -6.61 11.72 2.67
CA MET A 167 -7.67 12.08 3.61
C MET A 167 -9.03 11.46 3.26
N ASP A 168 -9.46 11.54 1.99
CA ASP A 168 -10.73 10.92 1.54
C ASP A 168 -10.81 9.42 1.81
N THR A 169 -9.67 8.73 1.77
CA THR A 169 -9.58 7.29 2.02
C THR A 169 -9.54 7.00 3.52
N LEU A 170 -8.87 7.84 4.30
CA LEU A 170 -8.91 7.76 5.77
C LEU A 170 -10.34 7.95 6.27
N GLU A 171 -11.08 8.94 5.78
CA GLU A 171 -12.50 9.14 6.12
C GLU A 171 -13.34 7.89 5.84
N ARG A 172 -13.10 7.22 4.71
CA ARG A 172 -13.79 5.97 4.37
C ARG A 172 -13.41 4.81 5.29
N LEU A 173 -12.15 4.71 5.71
CA LEU A 173 -11.73 3.69 6.68
C LEU A 173 -12.55 3.78 7.98
N PHE A 174 -12.91 5.00 8.39
CA PHE A 174 -13.65 5.31 9.62
C PHE A 174 -15.14 5.58 9.38
N ALA A 175 -15.68 5.30 8.18
CA ALA A 175 -17.08 5.52 7.88
C ALA A 175 -17.91 4.26 8.18
N PRO A 176 -18.94 4.33 9.05
CA PRO A 176 -19.73 3.17 9.47
C PRO A 176 -20.39 2.39 8.32
N ARG A 177 -20.68 3.05 7.20
CA ARG A 177 -21.33 2.44 6.03
C ARG A 177 -20.53 1.31 5.36
N TYR A 178 -19.24 1.17 5.66
CA TYR A 178 -18.40 0.06 5.17
C TYR A 178 -18.33 -1.13 6.13
N TYR A 179 -19.12 -1.08 7.20
CA TYR A 179 -19.16 -2.08 8.26
C TYR A 179 -20.62 -2.50 8.49
N ALA A 180 -20.82 -3.64 9.15
CA ALA A 180 -22.16 -4.12 9.47
C ALA A 180 -22.88 -3.20 10.48
N SER A 181 -22.13 -2.60 11.41
CA SER A 181 -22.61 -1.61 12.36
C SER A 181 -21.51 -0.64 12.79
N PRO A 182 -21.83 0.52 13.41
CA PRO A 182 -20.82 1.38 14.03
C PRO A 182 -19.99 0.69 15.13
N GLU A 183 -20.57 -0.28 15.84
CA GLU A 183 -19.86 -1.07 16.85
C GLU A 183 -18.86 -2.02 16.19
N ASP A 184 -19.28 -2.74 15.15
CA ASP A 184 -18.40 -3.61 14.36
C ASP A 184 -17.25 -2.84 13.72
N MET A 185 -17.50 -1.60 13.29
CA MET A 185 -16.45 -0.70 12.81
C MET A 185 -15.40 -0.47 13.89
N ARG A 186 -15.82 -0.05 15.11
CA ARG A 186 -14.88 0.22 16.21
C ARG A 186 -14.08 -1.03 16.57
N LEU A 187 -14.73 -2.18 16.69
CA LEU A 187 -14.07 -3.46 16.97
C LEU A 187 -13.07 -3.84 15.88
N SER A 188 -13.47 -3.68 14.61
CA SER A 188 -12.63 -4.01 13.47
C SER A 188 -11.41 -3.09 13.37
N LEU A 189 -11.58 -1.79 13.60
CA LEU A 189 -10.49 -0.81 13.58
C LEU A 189 -9.53 -0.99 14.76
N ARG A 190 -10.05 -1.26 15.95
CA ARG A 190 -9.21 -1.58 17.12
C ARG A 190 -8.37 -2.82 16.88
N ARG A 191 -8.96 -3.88 16.32
CA ARG A 191 -8.19 -5.08 15.92
C ARG A 191 -7.19 -4.77 14.81
N LEU A 192 -7.59 -4.02 13.78
CA LEU A 192 -6.72 -3.68 12.66
C LEU A 192 -5.46 -2.93 13.14
N LEU A 193 -5.63 -1.98 14.05
CA LEU A 193 -4.59 -1.04 14.47
C LEU A 193 -3.89 -1.42 15.79
N SER A 194 -4.33 -2.49 16.47
CA SER A 194 -3.73 -2.98 17.71
C SER A 194 -2.51 -3.87 17.45
N PRO A 195 -1.44 -3.77 18.27
CA PRO A 195 -0.29 -4.66 18.18
C PRO A 195 -0.63 -6.15 18.43
N GLU A 196 -1.69 -6.43 19.19
CA GLU A 196 -2.20 -7.78 19.43
C GLU A 196 -3.11 -8.29 18.31
N GLY A 197 -3.48 -7.42 17.37
CA GLY A 197 -4.35 -7.73 16.24
C GLY A 197 -3.59 -7.89 14.93
N ASP A 198 -3.93 -7.06 13.95
CA ASP A 198 -3.26 -7.07 12.64
C ASP A 198 -1.97 -6.22 12.64
N ASP A 199 -1.70 -5.50 13.73
CA ASP A 199 -0.59 -4.56 13.92
C ASP A 199 -0.41 -3.58 12.74
N ALA A 200 -1.51 -3.16 12.10
CA ALA A 200 -1.45 -2.25 10.98
C ALA A 200 -1.36 -0.79 11.42
N TRP A 201 -0.78 0.04 10.55
CA TRP A 201 -0.60 1.48 10.75
C TRP A 201 -1.15 2.21 9.52
N VAL A 202 -1.57 3.45 9.69
CA VAL A 202 -2.03 4.29 8.59
C VAL A 202 -1.23 5.57 8.56
N VAL A 203 -0.63 5.87 7.41
CA VAL A 203 -0.01 7.16 7.14
C VAL A 203 -0.89 7.90 6.15
N CYS A 204 -1.47 9.00 6.59
CA CYS A 204 -2.38 9.81 5.81
C CYS A 204 -1.69 11.08 5.29
N ALA A 205 -1.59 11.20 3.97
CA ALA A 205 -1.24 12.43 3.28
C ALA A 205 -2.43 13.39 3.29
N ARG A 206 -2.34 14.45 4.09
CA ARG A 206 -3.36 15.50 4.25
C ARG A 206 -3.09 16.66 3.32
N ARG A 207 -4.12 17.02 2.55
CA ARG A 207 -4.17 18.24 1.74
C ARG A 207 -4.79 19.32 2.62
N LEU A 208 -3.96 20.12 3.28
CA LEU A 208 -4.49 21.27 4.02
C LEU A 208 -5.04 22.29 3.01
N MET A 209 -6.34 22.50 3.05
CA MET A 209 -6.94 23.71 2.50
C MET A 209 -6.74 24.81 3.55
N HIS A 210 -6.48 26.05 3.13
CA HIS A 210 -6.45 27.16 4.07
C HIS A 210 -7.83 27.26 4.75
N ALA A 211 -7.84 27.36 6.09
CA ALA A 211 -9.07 27.42 6.87
C ALA A 211 -10.01 28.56 6.43
N SER A 212 -9.45 29.65 5.87
CA SER A 212 -10.19 30.76 5.29
C SER A 212 -10.98 30.42 4.01
N LEU A 213 -10.69 29.30 3.36
CA LEU A 213 -11.37 28.82 2.15
C LEU A 213 -12.43 27.76 2.48
N LEU A 214 -12.50 27.30 3.73
CA LEU A 214 -13.46 26.30 4.16
C LEU A 214 -14.72 26.97 4.70
N THR A 215 -15.87 26.42 4.34
CA THR A 215 -17.15 26.78 4.95
C THR A 215 -17.21 26.27 6.39
N ASP A 216 -18.03 26.90 7.24
CA ASP A 216 -18.24 26.46 8.63
C ASP A 216 -18.64 24.98 8.72
N ALA A 217 -19.46 24.51 7.78
CA ALA A 217 -19.87 23.11 7.69
C ALA A 217 -18.70 22.14 7.37
N GLN A 218 -17.71 22.58 6.58
CA GLN A 218 -16.52 21.79 6.30
C GLN A 218 -15.59 21.74 7.51
N LEU A 219 -15.42 22.88 8.20
CA LEU A 219 -14.62 22.96 9.43
C LEU A 219 -15.20 22.07 10.53
N GLU A 220 -16.52 22.08 10.72
CA GLU A 220 -17.19 21.24 11.71
C GLU A 220 -17.06 19.75 11.38
N ARG A 221 -17.21 19.38 10.09
CA ARG A 221 -17.00 18.00 9.63
C ARG A 221 -15.58 17.53 9.89
N GLU A 222 -14.60 18.36 9.57
CA GLU A 222 -13.19 18.03 9.78
C GLU A 222 -12.88 17.87 11.27
N ARG A 223 -13.41 18.76 12.13
CA ARG A 223 -13.26 18.65 13.59
C ARG A 223 -13.86 17.35 14.13
N SER A 224 -15.11 17.06 13.79
CA SER A 224 -15.80 15.83 14.22
C SER A 224 -15.07 14.57 13.75
N PHE A 225 -14.50 14.60 12.55
CA PHE A 225 -13.69 13.49 12.06
C PHE A 225 -12.38 13.34 12.83
N MET A 226 -11.69 14.45 13.14
CA MET A 226 -10.46 14.44 13.93
C MET A 226 -10.69 13.86 15.33
N GLU A 227 -11.81 14.18 15.98
CA GLU A 227 -12.22 13.58 17.26
C GLU A 227 -12.43 12.06 17.14
N THR A 228 -13.00 11.60 16.01
CA THR A 228 -13.25 10.17 15.77
C THR A 228 -11.95 9.36 15.69
N ILE A 229 -10.88 9.95 15.13
CA ILE A 229 -9.60 9.27 14.95
C ILE A 229 -8.59 9.54 16.07
N GLU A 230 -8.93 10.40 17.03
CA GLU A 230 -8.02 10.91 18.06
C GLU A 230 -7.32 9.78 18.83
N GLU A 231 -8.07 8.75 19.24
CA GLU A 231 -7.54 7.58 19.96
C GLU A 231 -6.40 6.88 19.17
N PHE A 232 -6.51 6.85 17.83
CA PHE A 232 -5.54 6.22 16.95
C PHE A 232 -4.36 7.14 16.61
N VAL A 233 -4.57 8.45 16.62
CA VAL A 233 -3.49 9.43 16.46
C VAL A 233 -2.61 9.47 17.71
N GLN A 234 -3.23 9.53 18.89
CA GLN A 234 -2.52 9.54 20.18
C GLN A 234 -1.69 8.26 20.40
N SER A 235 -2.21 7.11 19.97
CA SER A 235 -1.49 5.83 20.01
C SER A 235 -0.49 5.62 18.85
N ARG A 236 -0.29 6.64 17.99
CA ARG A 236 0.60 6.61 16.82
C ARG A 236 0.28 5.53 15.79
N ARG A 237 -0.97 5.05 15.77
CA ARG A 237 -1.49 4.10 14.76
C ARG A 237 -2.01 4.78 13.51
N VAL A 238 -2.36 6.05 13.62
CA VAL A 238 -2.65 6.95 12.49
C VAL A 238 -1.70 8.14 12.56
N THR A 239 -0.90 8.33 11.51
CA THR A 239 0.01 9.47 11.37
C THR A 239 -0.48 10.37 10.25
N LEU A 240 -0.66 11.66 10.54
CA LEU A 240 -1.07 12.66 9.55
C LEU A 240 0.16 13.44 9.07
N ILE A 241 0.38 13.50 7.77
CA ILE A 241 1.48 14.23 7.13
C ILE A 241 0.88 15.26 6.19
N ASN A 242 1.27 16.53 6.36
CA ASN A 242 0.88 17.58 5.43
C ASN A 242 1.77 17.51 4.19
N ILE A 243 1.17 17.31 3.02
CA ILE A 243 1.91 17.36 1.76
C ILE A 243 2.12 18.81 1.31
N GLY A 244 3.17 19.06 0.52
CA GLY A 244 3.55 20.39 0.03
C GLY A 244 2.52 20.99 -0.94
N GLU A 245 2.66 22.29 -1.20
CA GLU A 245 1.72 23.03 -2.05
C GLU A 245 1.65 22.46 -3.47
N GLU A 246 2.77 22.00 -4.02
CA GLU A 246 2.83 21.39 -5.35
C GLU A 246 2.07 20.06 -5.40
N GLU A 247 2.35 19.14 -4.46
CA GLU A 247 1.75 17.80 -4.46
C GLU A 247 0.23 17.84 -4.22
N ARG A 248 -0.28 18.88 -3.55
CA ARG A 248 -1.73 19.10 -3.36
C ARG A 248 -2.46 19.31 -4.67
N THR A 249 -1.80 19.88 -5.69
CA THR A 249 -2.43 20.17 -6.99
C THR A 249 -2.60 18.93 -7.86
N ILE A 250 -1.87 17.85 -7.56
CA ILE A 250 -1.85 16.64 -8.39
C ILE A 250 -3.06 15.76 -8.04
N SER A 251 -3.95 15.53 -9.00
CA SER A 251 -5.05 14.57 -8.88
C SER A 251 -5.35 13.86 -10.19
N SER A 252 -5.82 12.61 -10.11
CA SER A 252 -6.17 11.83 -11.30
C SER A 252 -7.35 12.42 -12.09
N THR A 253 -8.28 13.12 -11.42
CA THR A 253 -9.34 13.87 -12.10
C THR A 253 -8.76 15.03 -12.89
N HIS A 254 -7.90 15.83 -12.27
CA HIS A 254 -7.23 16.95 -12.97
C HIS A 254 -6.40 16.48 -14.17
N ILE A 255 -5.63 15.40 -14.02
CA ILE A 255 -4.83 14.81 -15.12
C ILE A 255 -5.72 14.37 -16.28
N ARG A 256 -6.82 13.64 -16.00
CA ARG A 256 -7.76 13.18 -17.03
C ARG A 256 -8.42 14.33 -17.77
N GLU A 257 -8.85 15.36 -17.05
CA GLU A 257 -9.46 16.54 -17.64
C GLU A 257 -8.48 17.37 -18.48
N SER A 258 -7.24 17.57 -17.99
CA SER A 258 -6.18 18.24 -18.74
C SER A 258 -5.88 17.47 -20.03
N ARG A 259 -5.76 16.14 -19.95
CA ARG A 259 -5.56 15.27 -21.12
C ARG A 259 -6.71 15.37 -22.12
N HIS A 260 -7.96 15.33 -21.65
CA HIS A 260 -9.16 15.45 -22.47
C HIS A 260 -9.21 16.81 -23.20
N ARG A 261 -8.79 17.90 -22.53
CA ARG A 261 -8.70 19.24 -23.14
C ARG A 261 -7.53 19.42 -24.11
N GLY A 262 -6.66 18.41 -24.26
CA GLY A 262 -5.46 18.49 -25.11
C GLY A 262 -4.33 19.35 -24.51
N ASP A 263 -4.43 19.68 -23.22
CA ASP A 263 -3.36 20.35 -22.49
C ASP A 263 -2.19 19.36 -22.27
N LEU A 264 -0.96 19.85 -22.30
CA LEU A 264 0.25 19.06 -22.11
C LEU A 264 0.80 19.14 -20.68
N ALA A 265 0.27 20.05 -19.85
CA ALA A 265 0.73 20.26 -18.48
C ALA A 265 0.60 18.99 -17.61
N TRP A 266 -0.38 18.11 -17.87
CA TRP A 266 -0.50 16.85 -17.13
C TRP A 266 0.74 15.94 -17.23
N ARG A 267 1.58 16.10 -18.27
CA ARG A 267 2.81 15.30 -18.43
C ARG A 267 3.79 15.51 -17.28
N SER A 268 3.84 16.70 -16.68
CA SER A 268 4.72 16.96 -15.53
C SER A 268 4.15 16.40 -14.22
N CYS A 269 2.89 15.97 -14.19
CA CYS A 269 2.25 15.39 -13.00
C CYS A 269 2.47 13.88 -12.85
N VAL A 270 3.13 13.24 -13.82
CA VAL A 270 3.41 11.80 -13.83
C VAL A 270 4.84 11.55 -14.32
N THR A 271 5.36 10.34 -14.12
CA THR A 271 6.67 9.97 -14.68
C THR A 271 6.59 9.89 -16.21
N SER A 272 7.73 10.09 -16.89
CA SER A 272 7.80 10.06 -18.35
C SER A 272 7.29 8.74 -18.93
N SER A 273 7.62 7.61 -18.28
CA SER A 273 7.20 6.27 -18.73
C SER A 273 5.66 6.12 -18.72
N ILE A 274 4.98 6.69 -17.72
CA ILE A 274 3.53 6.68 -17.61
C ILE A 274 2.90 7.64 -18.62
N ALA A 275 3.50 8.83 -18.82
CA ALA A 275 3.01 9.77 -19.83
C ALA A 275 3.03 9.15 -21.23
N ASP A 276 4.14 8.50 -21.60
CA ASP A 276 4.29 7.83 -22.88
C ASP A 276 3.31 6.66 -23.01
N TYR A 277 3.09 5.89 -21.93
CA TYR A 277 2.09 4.81 -21.90
C TYR A 277 0.67 5.32 -22.15
N VAL A 278 0.27 6.41 -21.48
CA VAL A 278 -1.03 7.06 -21.63
C VAL A 278 -1.25 7.52 -23.07
N GLU A 279 -0.22 8.08 -23.71
CA GLU A 279 -0.29 8.52 -25.10
C GLU A 279 -0.36 7.37 -26.11
N GLN A 280 0.52 6.37 -25.95
CA GLN A 280 0.57 5.19 -26.80
C GLN A 280 -0.76 4.44 -26.82
N HIS A 281 -1.42 4.34 -25.67
CA HIS A 281 -2.70 3.66 -25.52
C HIS A 281 -3.91 4.59 -25.71
N SER A 282 -3.67 5.87 -26.05
CA SER A 282 -4.71 6.89 -26.26
C SER A 282 -5.70 6.99 -25.10
N LEU A 283 -5.22 6.87 -23.85
CA LEU A 283 -6.08 6.93 -22.67
C LEU A 283 -6.57 8.37 -22.43
N TYR A 284 -7.81 8.48 -21.95
CA TYR A 284 -8.41 9.74 -21.48
C TYR A 284 -8.56 10.84 -22.55
N ARG A 285 -8.74 10.46 -23.83
CA ARG A 285 -8.99 11.40 -24.94
C ARG A 285 -10.47 11.74 -25.17
N SER A 286 -11.38 10.94 -24.62
CA SER A 286 -12.83 10.98 -24.87
C SER A 286 -13.63 11.37 -23.64
#